data_AF-A0A8K0G2L8-F1
#
_entry.id   AF-A0A8K0G2L8-F1
#
_cell.length_a   1.000
_cell.length_b   1.000
_cell.length_c   1.000
_cell.angle_alpha   90.00
_cell.angle_beta   90.00
_cell.angle_gamma   90.00
#
_symmetry.space_group_name_H-M   'P 1'
#
loop_
_entity.id
_entity.type
_entity.pdbx_description
1 polymer ?
#
loop_
_entity_poly.entity_id
_entity_poly.type
_entity_poly.pdbx_seq_one_letter_code
_entity_poly.pdbx_strand_id
1 'polypeptide(L)'
;MKLVIFFGLHLFCVVLNVGGQDTQGTFQCVSGVAYQENDCNRCWCTDAGLACTIMACQSQQDPKLKNCEVGSTWKRDCDQCWCIKDRGTICTLKCGEKTSTR
;
A
#
# COMPACT_ATOMS: atom_id res chain seq x y z
N MET A 1 17.63 -11.84 17.41
CA MET A 1 18.56 -12.97 17.70
C MET A 1 18.61 -13.85 16.46
N LYS A 2 19.79 -14.10 15.89
CA LYS A 2 19.98 -14.94 14.70
C LYS A 2 20.12 -16.39 15.17
N LEU A 3 19.27 -17.31 14.70
CA LEU A 3 19.40 -18.74 15.02
C LEU A 3 20.29 -19.41 13.96
N VAL A 4 21.37 -20.03 14.40
CA VAL A 4 22.33 -20.74 13.55
C VAL A 4 22.12 -22.24 13.77
N ILE A 5 21.75 -22.99 12.73
CA ILE A 5 21.55 -24.44 12.79
C ILE A 5 22.67 -25.13 12.01
N PHE A 6 23.45 -25.96 12.70
CA PHE A 6 24.50 -26.77 12.10
C PHE A 6 23.95 -28.17 11.80
N PHE A 7 23.74 -28.49 10.52
CA PHE A 7 23.55 -29.88 10.09
C PHE A 7 24.93 -30.46 9.76
N GLY A 8 25.28 -31.57 10.42
CA GLY A 8 26.64 -32.07 10.50
C GLY A 8 27.32 -32.51 9.19
N LEU A 9 28.65 -32.42 9.24
CA LEU A 9 29.71 -33.00 8.39
C LEU A 9 29.93 -32.52 6.95
N HIS A 10 29.24 -31.47 6.49
CA HIS A 10 29.85 -30.55 5.52
C HIS A 10 29.57 -29.13 5.97
N LEU A 11 30.63 -28.33 6.06
CA LEU A 11 30.69 -27.00 6.64
C LEU A 11 29.88 -25.96 5.81
N PHE A 12 28.57 -26.16 5.65
CA PHE A 12 27.67 -25.18 5.08
C PHE A 12 26.85 -24.57 6.20
N CYS A 13 27.30 -23.42 6.69
CA CYS A 13 26.48 -22.55 7.53
C CYS A 13 25.32 -22.02 6.68
N VAL A 14 24.17 -22.67 6.73
CA VAL A 14 22.96 -22.09 6.12
C VAL A 14 22.47 -20.98 7.04
N VAL A 15 22.76 -19.73 6.68
CA VAL A 15 22.15 -18.56 7.30
C VAL A 15 20.74 -18.42 6.73
N LEU A 16 19.78 -19.17 7.29
CA LEU A 16 18.38 -18.91 7.00
C LEU A 16 17.98 -17.62 7.72
N ASN A 17 18.07 -16.49 7.02
CA ASN A 17 17.27 -15.33 7.36
C ASN A 17 15.82 -15.67 7.01
N VAL A 18 15.12 -16.40 7.88
CA VAL A 18 13.65 -16.35 7.89
C VAL A 18 13.27 -15.03 8.56
N GLY A 19 13.55 -13.95 7.85
CA GLY A 19 13.27 -12.57 8.19
C GLY A 19 12.52 -11.93 7.04
N GLY A 20 11.52 -12.63 6.49
CA GLY A 20 10.50 -12.00 5.67
C GLY A 20 9.47 -11.33 6.57
N GLN A 21 9.90 -10.31 7.32
CA GLN A 21 8.99 -9.41 8.00
C GLN A 21 9.44 -7.98 7.70
N ASP A 22 9.10 -7.55 6.49
CA ASP A 22 8.90 -6.15 6.20
C ASP A 22 7.63 -5.72 6.95
N THR A 23 7.73 -5.54 8.28
CA THR A 23 6.69 -4.88 9.07
C THR A 23 6.82 -3.37 8.87
N GLN A 24 6.74 -2.91 7.63
CA GLN A 24 6.22 -1.58 7.35
C GLN A 24 4.72 -1.67 7.55
N GLY A 25 4.17 -0.85 8.45
CA GLY A 25 2.76 -0.86 8.85
C GLY A 25 1.85 -1.11 7.64
N THR A 26 1.31 -2.32 7.57
CA THR A 26 0.53 -2.75 6.42
C THR A 26 -0.73 -1.91 6.38
N PHE A 27 -0.93 -1.15 5.30
CA PHE A 27 -2.19 -0.45 5.08
C PHE A 27 -3.35 -1.45 5.25
N GLN A 28 -4.28 -1.10 6.13
CA GLN A 28 -5.50 -1.86 6.34
C GLN A 28 -6.69 -0.93 6.14
N CYS A 29 -7.57 -1.28 5.20
CA CYS A 29 -8.77 -0.50 4.97
C CYS A 29 -9.77 -0.70 6.12
N VAL A 30 -10.63 0.29 6.32
CA VAL A 30 -11.67 0.30 7.35
C VAL A 30 -13.02 0.22 6.68
N SER A 31 -13.88 -0.71 7.10
CA SER A 31 -15.24 -0.83 6.60
C SER A 31 -16.03 0.47 6.82
N GLY A 32 -16.78 0.87 5.80
CA GLY A 32 -17.55 2.12 5.79
C GLY A 32 -16.73 3.38 5.45
N VAL A 33 -15.40 3.28 5.32
CA VAL A 33 -14.57 4.38 4.81
C VAL A 33 -14.43 4.27 3.30
N ALA A 34 -14.71 5.37 2.60
CA ALA A 34 -14.46 5.48 1.17
C ALA A 34 -12.98 5.83 0.91
N TYR A 35 -12.42 5.22 -0.12
CA TYR A 35 -11.03 5.41 -0.53
C TYR A 35 -10.95 5.76 -2.03
N GLN A 36 -9.84 6.38 -2.41
CA GLN A 36 -9.49 6.65 -3.80
C GLN A 36 -8.04 6.21 -4.08
N GLU A 37 -7.86 5.46 -5.16
CA GLU A 37 -6.56 5.02 -5.66
C GLU A 37 -6.10 5.94 -6.80
N ASN A 38 -4.87 6.44 -6.66
CA ASN A 38 -4.17 7.29 -7.64
C ASN A 38 -5.05 8.43 -8.17
N ASP A 39 -5.78 9.08 -7.26
CA ASP A 39 -6.74 10.18 -7.50
C ASP A 39 -7.75 9.87 -8.63
N CYS A 40 -8.09 8.59 -8.81
CA CYS A 40 -8.94 8.12 -9.89
C CYS A 40 -9.92 7.05 -9.41
N ASN A 41 -9.44 5.82 -9.20
CA ASN A 41 -10.31 4.68 -8.92
C ASN A 41 -10.97 4.81 -7.56
N ARG A 42 -12.28 4.59 -7.49
CA ARG A 42 -13.02 4.55 -6.21
C ARG A 42 -12.84 3.18 -5.59
N CYS A 43 -12.63 3.17 -4.28
CA CYS A 43 -12.30 1.96 -3.54
C CYS A 43 -13.12 1.84 -2.26
N TRP A 44 -13.38 0.60 -1.85
CA TRP A 44 -14.08 0.26 -0.62
C TRP A 44 -13.48 -0.98 0.03
N CYS A 45 -13.62 -1.08 1.35
CA CYS A 45 -13.16 -2.23 2.10
C CYS A 45 -14.18 -3.37 2.00
N THR A 46 -13.68 -4.58 1.78
CA THR A 46 -14.43 -5.84 1.76
C THR A 46 -13.76 -6.84 2.71
N ASP A 47 -14.38 -7.98 2.96
CA ASP A 47 -13.77 -9.04 3.78
C ASP A 47 -12.46 -9.59 3.17
N ALA A 48 -12.29 -9.44 1.85
CA ALA A 48 -11.07 -9.81 1.13
C ALA A 48 -10.03 -8.68 1.06
N GLY A 49 -10.30 -7.51 1.66
CA GLY A 49 -9.46 -6.32 1.61
C GLY A 49 -10.00 -5.22 0.70
N LEU A 50 -9.10 -4.36 0.21
CA LEU A 50 -9.46 -3.16 -0.55
C LEU A 50 -9.80 -3.49 -2.02
N ALA A 51 -11.08 -3.39 -2.38
CA ALA A 51 -11.57 -3.48 -3.74
C ALA A 51 -11.66 -2.09 -4.39
N CYS A 52 -11.36 -1.97 -5.67
CA CYS A 52 -11.41 -0.71 -6.41
C CYS A 52 -12.06 -0.89 -7.79
N THR A 53 -12.64 0.20 -8.32
CA THR A 53 -13.03 0.28 -9.73
C THR A 53 -11.82 0.15 -10.65
N ILE A 54 -12.05 -0.18 -11.93
CA ILE A 54 -11.01 -0.21 -12.97
C ILE A 54 -11.37 0.82 -14.04
N MET A 55 -11.14 2.09 -13.75
CA MET A 55 -11.35 3.19 -14.69
C MET A 55 -10.11 3.44 -15.54
N ALA A 56 -10.30 3.99 -16.74
CA ALA A 56 -9.21 4.48 -17.57
C ALA A 56 -8.65 5.78 -16.97
N CYS A 57 -7.72 5.64 -16.02
CA CYS A 57 -7.15 6.76 -15.30
C CYS A 57 -6.16 7.54 -16.16
N GLN A 58 -6.38 8.84 -16.30
CA GLN A 58 -5.38 9.76 -16.84
C GLN A 58 -4.13 9.83 -15.96
N SER A 59 -4.18 9.36 -14.70
CA SER A 59 -3.04 9.32 -13.76
C SER A 59 -1.86 8.44 -14.19
N GLN A 60 -1.87 7.85 -15.39
CA GLN A 60 -0.61 7.57 -16.09
C GLN A 60 0.24 8.84 -16.31
N GLN A 61 -0.35 10.03 -16.22
CA GLN A 61 0.27 11.32 -16.43
C GLN A 61 0.89 11.94 -15.17
N ASP A 62 0.54 11.48 -13.96
CA ASP A 62 1.26 11.86 -12.74
C ASP A 62 2.00 10.66 -12.14
N PRO A 63 3.27 10.46 -12.54
CA PRO A 63 4.11 9.38 -12.03
C PRO A 63 4.23 9.38 -10.50
N LYS A 64 4.03 10.52 -9.83
CA LYS A 64 4.22 10.63 -8.38
C LYS A 64 3.16 9.87 -7.60
N LEU A 65 1.95 9.72 -8.16
CA LEU A 65 0.88 8.97 -7.51
C LEU A 65 1.20 7.47 -7.48
N LYS A 66 1.79 6.93 -8.56
CA LYS A 66 2.18 5.52 -8.64
C LYS A 66 3.54 5.21 -8.02
N ASN A 67 4.49 6.14 -8.12
CA ASN A 67 5.88 5.98 -7.68
C ASN A 67 6.16 6.73 -6.37
N CYS A 68 5.21 6.73 -5.45
CA CYS A 68 5.41 7.26 -4.10
C CYS A 68 6.38 6.37 -3.29
N GLU A 69 6.90 6.88 -2.17
CA GLU A 69 7.76 6.10 -1.27
C GLU A 69 6.93 5.05 -0.54
N VAL A 70 7.11 3.77 -0.87
CA VAL A 70 6.35 2.64 -0.29
C VAL A 70 6.40 2.69 1.25
N GLY A 71 5.24 2.49 1.89
CA GLY A 71 5.11 2.53 3.34
C GLY A 71 4.95 3.94 3.94
N SER A 72 5.18 4.99 3.14
CA SER A 72 4.92 6.36 3.60
C SER A 72 3.43 6.60 3.84
N THR A 73 3.15 7.45 4.83
CA THR A 73 1.79 7.91 5.16
C THR A 73 1.81 9.41 5.35
N TRP A 74 0.83 10.11 4.79
CA TRP A 74 0.74 11.56 4.90
C TRP A 74 -0.71 12.01 4.90
N LYS A 75 -0.95 13.23 5.38
CA LYS A 75 -2.26 13.88 5.32
C LYS A 75 -2.29 14.83 4.13
N ARG A 76 -3.35 14.77 3.32
CA ARG A 76 -3.63 15.72 2.25
C ARG A 76 -4.96 16.39 2.56
N ASP A 77 -4.92 17.64 2.99
CA ASP A 77 -6.07 18.37 3.52
C ASP A 77 -6.70 17.63 4.72
N CYS A 78 -7.89 17.04 4.54
CA CYS A 78 -8.57 16.23 5.54
C CYS A 78 -8.49 14.72 5.25
N ASP A 79 -7.88 14.33 4.12
CA ASP A 79 -7.71 12.94 3.72
C ASP A 79 -6.41 12.37 4.30
N GLN A 80 -6.46 11.13 4.77
CA GLN A 80 -5.27 10.36 5.10
C GLN A 80 -4.87 9.53 3.89
N CYS A 81 -3.59 9.55 3.55
CA CYS A 81 -3.01 8.85 2.40
C CYS A 81 -1.90 7.89 2.82
N TRP A 82 -1.72 6.86 1.98
CA TRP A 82 -0.72 5.82 2.10
C TRP A 82 -0.13 5.50 0.74
N CYS A 83 1.17 5.18 0.71
CA CYS A 83 1.80 4.57 -0.45
C CYS A 83 1.89 3.06 -0.28
N ILE A 84 1.22 2.33 -1.16
CA ILE A 84 1.16 0.86 -1.14
C ILE A 84 1.96 0.31 -2.32
N LYS A 85 2.81 -0.67 -2.03
CA LYS A 85 3.57 -1.40 -3.06
C LYS A 85 2.63 -1.90 -4.17
N ASP A 86 3.05 -1.71 -5.41
CA ASP A 86 2.35 -2.12 -6.65
C ASP A 86 0.99 -1.44 -6.92
N ARG A 87 0.45 -0.67 -5.96
CA ARG A 87 -0.81 0.09 -6.13
C ARG A 87 -0.61 1.59 -6.22
N GLY A 88 0.44 2.13 -5.61
CA GLY A 88 0.69 3.56 -5.52
C GLY A 88 -0.09 4.20 -4.37
N THR A 89 -0.61 5.39 -4.60
CA THR A 89 -1.25 6.22 -3.58
C THR A 89 -2.70 5.79 -3.36
N ILE A 90 -3.05 5.49 -2.11
CA ILE A 90 -4.43 5.33 -1.65
C ILE A 90 -4.74 6.43 -0.63
N CYS A 91 -5.83 7.16 -0.80
CA CYS A 91 -6.30 8.17 0.16
C CYS A 91 -7.72 7.87 0.62
N THR A 92 -8.08 8.26 1.85
CA THR A 92 -9.50 8.34 2.24
C THR A 92 -10.22 9.45 1.45
N LEU A 93 -11.55 9.40 1.37
CA LEU A 93 -12.39 10.48 0.83
C LEU A 93 -13.22 11.11 1.97
N LYS A 94 -12.57 11.81 2.89
CA LYS A 94 -13.21 12.44 4.06
C LYS A 94 -13.75 13.83 3.76
N CYS A 95 -13.18 14.55 2.80
CA CYS A 95 -13.55 15.95 2.53
C CYS A 95 -14.82 16.11 1.68
N GLY A 96 -15.49 15.01 1.31
CA GLY A 96 -16.46 14.99 0.21
C GLY A 96 -15.75 14.82 -1.14
N GLU A 97 -16.48 14.35 -2.16
CA GLU A 97 -15.89 13.97 -3.46
C GLU A 97 -15.05 15.11 -4.04
N LYS A 98 -13.73 14.90 -4.12
CA LYS A 98 -12.88 15.75 -4.95
C LYS A 98 -13.34 15.53 -6.38
N THR A 99 -14.18 16.43 -6.90
CA THR A 99 -14.42 16.50 -8.34
C THR A 99 -13.05 16.69 -8.97
N SER A 100 -12.59 15.65 -9.66
CA SER A 100 -11.43 15.72 -10.53
C SER A 100 -11.76 16.77 -11.59
N THR A 101 -11.44 18.02 -11.31
CA THR A 101 -11.64 19.12 -12.24
C THR A 101 -10.65 18.90 -13.36
N ARG A 102 -11.20 18.43 -14.49
CA ARG A 102 -10.53 18.25 -15.78
C ARG A 102 -10.00 19.58 -16.32
#